data_AF-A0A931V321-F1
#
_entry.id   AF-A0A931V321-F1
#
_cell.length_a   1.000
_cell.length_b   1.000
_cell.length_c   1.000
_cell.angle_alpha   90.00
_cell.angle_beta   90.00
_cell.angle_gamma   90.00
#
_symmetry.space_group_name_H-M   'P 1'
#
loop_
_entity.id
_entity.type
_entity.pdbx_description
1 polymer ?
#
loop_
_entity_poly.entity_id
_entity_poly.type
_entity_poly.pdbx_seq_one_letter_code
_entity_poly.pdbx_strand_id
1 'polypeptide(L)'
;MSDRKTPGGSVAITLGLSVMTLGALAALVAVVRAMGPSSAQSAPPPPEQIAAAPAPANSGFVGPLTFRDPDNTKRYQALKELIPKVQQAVAELGAAKAMPDGKLEATCTEVIAAATPLAGEDHPKVRAFGDGAIRLCDYERPLATIGLIVRLLHAKPKLPEKRALCDVGGKSVQRLTDRKYGDDEKVKLQLAELGKACL
;
A
#
# COMPACT_ATOMS: atom_id res chain seq x y z
N MET A 1 18.89 59.88 9.28
CA MET A 1 18.35 61.06 8.58
C MET A 1 18.28 60.72 7.10
N SER A 2 17.08 60.82 6.54
CA SER A 2 16.70 60.87 5.11
C SER A 2 15.46 60.03 4.85
N ASP A 3 14.33 60.71 5.06
CA ASP A 3 12.99 60.48 4.53
C ASP A 3 12.91 60.25 3.01
N ARG A 4 11.90 59.45 2.62
CA ARG A 4 10.92 59.66 1.51
C ARG A 4 10.03 58.41 1.46
N LYS A 5 8.79 58.39 1.95
CA LYS A 5 7.53 59.02 1.48
C LYS A 5 7.00 58.45 0.14
N THR A 6 5.90 57.71 0.28
CA THR A 6 4.86 57.08 -0.60
C THR A 6 4.33 57.97 -1.76
N PRO A 7 3.46 57.53 -2.74
CA PRO A 7 2.35 56.54 -2.60
C PRO A 7 1.92 55.69 -3.85
N GLY A 8 0.95 54.79 -3.64
CA GLY A 8 -0.22 54.66 -4.53
C GLY A 8 -0.25 53.53 -5.57
N GLY A 9 -1.24 52.63 -5.46
CA GLY A 9 -1.55 51.66 -6.51
C GLY A 9 -2.51 50.54 -6.11
N SER A 10 -3.70 50.90 -5.61
CA SER A 10 -4.82 49.97 -5.44
C SER A 10 -5.36 49.52 -6.81
N VAL A 11 -5.50 48.22 -7.04
CA VAL A 11 -6.44 47.69 -8.03
C VAL A 11 -7.39 46.75 -7.30
N ALA A 12 -8.58 47.28 -7.01
CA ALA A 12 -9.75 46.52 -6.64
C ALA A 12 -10.33 45.88 -7.91
N ILE A 13 -10.50 44.56 -7.90
CA ILE A 13 -11.32 43.85 -8.90
C ILE A 13 -12.63 43.52 -8.18
N THR A 14 -13.67 44.26 -8.49
CA THR A 14 -15.02 44.03 -7.99
C THR A 14 -15.97 43.83 -9.17
N LEU A 15 -16.92 42.90 -8.95
CA LEU A 15 -18.20 42.68 -9.63
C LEU A 15 -18.24 41.82 -10.90
N GLY A 16 -18.84 40.65 -10.71
CA GLY A 16 -19.52 39.85 -11.71
C GLY A 16 -20.57 38.96 -11.03
N LEU A 17 -21.63 39.59 -10.53
CA LEU A 17 -22.82 38.96 -9.97
C LEU A 17 -23.53 38.15 -11.08
N SER A 18 -23.85 36.88 -10.84
CA SER A 18 -24.91 36.18 -11.59
C SER A 18 -25.63 35.21 -10.67
N VAL A 19 -26.75 35.71 -10.15
CA VAL A 19 -27.84 34.97 -9.51
C VAL A 19 -28.80 34.57 -10.62
N MET A 20 -29.03 33.27 -10.84
CA MET A 20 -30.21 32.63 -11.46
C MET A 20 -29.95 31.12 -11.36
N THR A 21 -30.82 30.20 -10.92
CA THR A 21 -32.25 30.18 -10.64
C THR A 21 -32.53 28.86 -9.93
N LEU A 22 -33.31 28.90 -8.83
CA LEU A 22 -33.95 27.72 -8.25
C LEU A 22 -35.14 27.33 -9.13
N GLY A 23 -35.30 26.02 -9.36
CA GLY A 23 -36.60 25.38 -9.58
C GLY A 23 -36.96 25.03 -11.02
N ALA A 24 -37.12 23.73 -11.28
CA ALA A 24 -38.34 23.18 -11.89
C ALA A 24 -38.31 21.64 -11.93
N LEU A 25 -39.32 21.04 -11.27
CA LEU A 25 -40.13 19.87 -11.66
C LEU A 25 -39.40 18.59 -12.13
N ALA A 26 -39.43 17.46 -11.41
CA ALA A 26 -40.59 16.62 -11.08
C ALA A 26 -41.34 16.05 -12.30
N ALA A 27 -41.37 14.71 -12.33
CA ALA A 27 -42.34 13.80 -12.93
C ALA A 27 -42.32 13.58 -14.47
N LEU A 28 -42.00 12.33 -14.85
CA LEU A 28 -42.85 11.58 -15.78
C LEU A 28 -42.71 10.08 -15.52
N VAL A 29 -43.75 9.55 -14.89
CA VAL A 29 -44.05 8.12 -14.71
C VAL A 29 -45.29 7.82 -15.55
N ALA A 30 -45.32 6.62 -16.13
CA ALA A 30 -46.45 5.87 -16.68
C ALA A 30 -46.86 6.19 -18.13
N VAL A 31 -47.38 5.27 -18.95
CA VAL A 31 -47.62 3.79 -18.99
C VAL A 31 -48.27 3.56 -20.36
N VAL A 32 -47.94 2.48 -21.09
CA VAL A 32 -48.83 1.57 -21.88
C VAL A 32 -47.91 0.41 -22.30
N ARG A 33 -48.00 -0.89 -21.95
CA ARG A 33 -49.04 -1.89 -21.64
C ARG A 33 -49.98 -2.27 -22.79
N ALA A 34 -49.53 -3.23 -23.59
CA ALA A 34 -50.33 -4.21 -24.35
C ALA A 34 -49.36 -5.34 -24.75
N MET A 35 -49.61 -6.65 -24.69
CA MET A 35 -50.75 -7.50 -24.37
C MET A 35 -50.21 -8.95 -24.23
N GLY A 36 -50.69 -9.68 -23.21
CA GLY A 36 -51.16 -11.08 -23.34
C GLY A 36 -50.16 -12.26 -23.44
N PRO A 37 -50.53 -13.47 -22.97
CA PRO A 37 -49.61 -14.45 -22.40
C PRO A 37 -49.39 -15.68 -23.29
N SER A 38 -48.25 -16.35 -23.14
CA SER A 38 -48.11 -17.75 -23.55
C SER A 38 -47.45 -18.54 -22.43
N SER A 39 -48.23 -19.47 -21.87
CA SER A 39 -47.82 -20.44 -20.87
C SER A 39 -46.80 -21.40 -21.46
N ALA A 40 -45.62 -21.47 -20.87
CA ALA A 40 -44.75 -22.63 -20.93
C ALA A 40 -44.01 -22.73 -19.59
N GLN A 41 -44.59 -23.50 -18.67
CA GLN A 41 -43.89 -24.01 -17.50
C GLN A 41 -42.72 -24.88 -17.99
N SER A 42 -41.50 -24.34 -17.93
CA SER A 42 -40.30 -25.18 -17.91
C SER A 42 -39.99 -25.48 -16.46
N ALA A 43 -39.98 -26.76 -16.12
CA ALA A 43 -39.53 -27.27 -14.83
C ALA A 43 -38.11 -26.75 -14.49
N PRO A 44 -37.76 -26.63 -13.20
CA PRO A 44 -36.37 -26.35 -12.82
C PRO A 44 -35.47 -27.48 -13.33
N PRO A 45 -34.26 -27.17 -13.86
CA PRO A 45 -33.32 -28.20 -14.25
C PRO A 45 -32.93 -29.05 -13.01
N PRO A 46 -32.66 -30.35 -13.18
CA PRO A 46 -32.11 -31.17 -12.10
C PRO A 46 -30.77 -30.59 -11.65
N PRO A 47 -30.38 -30.75 -10.37
CA PRO A 47 -29.09 -30.28 -9.92
C PRO A 47 -28.00 -31.01 -10.72
N GLU A 48 -27.32 -30.27 -11.59
CA GLU A 48 -26.05 -30.70 -12.16
C GLU A 48 -25.17 -31.12 -10.98
N GLN A 49 -24.83 -32.41 -10.96
CA GLN A 49 -23.73 -32.90 -10.16
C GLN A 49 -22.54 -32.06 -10.58
N ILE A 50 -22.14 -31.11 -9.72
CA ILE A 50 -20.87 -30.42 -9.84
C ILE A 50 -19.84 -31.54 -9.83
N ALA A 51 -19.35 -31.90 -11.03
CA ALA A 51 -18.15 -32.68 -11.17
C ALA A 51 -17.13 -31.94 -10.30
N ALA A 52 -16.72 -32.58 -9.20
CA ALA A 52 -15.75 -32.03 -8.29
C ALA A 52 -14.59 -31.54 -9.15
N ALA A 53 -14.35 -30.23 -9.14
CA ALA A 53 -13.17 -29.67 -9.77
C ALA A 53 -11.98 -30.51 -9.31
N PRO A 54 -11.10 -30.96 -10.23
CA PRO A 54 -9.92 -31.70 -9.82
C PRO A 54 -9.23 -30.85 -8.75
N ALA A 55 -9.11 -31.42 -7.55
CA ALA A 55 -8.40 -30.78 -6.46
C ALA A 55 -7.06 -30.28 -7.03
N PRO A 56 -6.62 -29.05 -6.72
CA PRO A 56 -5.27 -28.66 -7.09
C PRO A 56 -4.35 -29.73 -6.53
N ALA A 57 -3.48 -30.28 -7.37
CA ALA A 57 -2.47 -31.25 -6.98
C ALA A 57 -1.50 -30.56 -6.01
N ASN A 58 -1.92 -30.38 -4.76
CA ASN A 58 -1.09 -30.00 -3.63
C ASN A 58 -0.42 -31.26 -3.10
N SER A 59 0.39 -31.86 -3.94
CA SER A 59 1.37 -32.87 -3.54
C SER A 59 2.62 -32.73 -4.39
N GLY A 60 3.10 -31.50 -4.54
CA GLY A 60 4.49 -31.28 -4.90
C GLY A 60 5.35 -31.81 -3.78
N PHE A 61 5.83 -33.05 -3.94
CA PHE A 61 6.89 -33.63 -3.15
C PHE A 61 7.93 -32.57 -2.81
N VAL A 62 8.01 -32.20 -1.53
CA VAL A 62 9.04 -31.29 -1.04
C VAL A 62 10.22 -32.18 -0.73
N GLY A 63 11.03 -32.44 -1.75
CA GLY A 63 12.32 -33.09 -1.55
C GLY A 63 13.15 -32.33 -0.51
N PRO A 64 14.26 -32.91 -0.04
CA PRO A 64 15.20 -32.19 0.82
C PRO A 64 15.56 -30.85 0.18
N LEU A 65 15.72 -29.81 1.00
CA LEU A 65 16.15 -28.48 0.54
C LEU A 65 17.52 -28.63 -0.12
N THR A 66 17.50 -28.66 -1.45
CA THR A 66 18.69 -28.65 -2.28
C THR A 66 18.82 -27.24 -2.84
N PHE A 67 20.01 -26.68 -2.71
CA PHE A 67 20.33 -25.33 -3.16
C PHE A 67 21.24 -25.45 -4.37
N ARG A 68 20.97 -24.65 -5.41
CA ARG A 68 21.85 -24.59 -6.59
C ARG A 68 23.22 -24.03 -6.23
N ASP A 69 23.24 -23.02 -5.36
CA ASP A 69 24.45 -22.41 -4.81
C ASP A 69 24.70 -22.96 -3.39
N PRO A 70 25.86 -23.56 -3.09
CA PRO A 70 26.17 -24.02 -1.73
C PRO A 70 26.10 -22.89 -0.68
N ASP A 71 26.38 -21.64 -1.04
CA ASP A 71 26.27 -20.50 -0.14
C ASP A 71 24.82 -20.12 0.17
N ASN A 72 23.84 -20.54 -0.64
CA ASN A 72 22.42 -20.33 -0.35
C ASN A 72 21.96 -21.10 0.90
N THR A 73 22.63 -22.19 1.26
CA THR A 73 22.39 -22.85 2.56
C THR A 73 22.68 -21.88 3.72
N LYS A 74 23.82 -21.17 3.68
CA LYS A 74 24.20 -20.20 4.72
C LYS A 74 23.25 -19.00 4.73
N ARG A 75 22.92 -18.46 3.55
CA ARG A 75 21.97 -17.34 3.41
C ARG A 75 20.60 -17.71 3.98
N TYR A 76 20.11 -18.91 3.66
CA TYR A 76 18.84 -19.41 4.16
C TYR A 76 18.82 -19.52 5.69
N GLN A 77 19.87 -20.07 6.31
CA GLN A 77 19.97 -20.14 7.77
C GLN A 77 20.10 -18.76 8.42
N ALA A 78 20.92 -17.87 7.87
CA ALA A 78 21.05 -16.50 8.38
C ALA A 78 19.72 -15.74 8.36
N LEU A 79 18.96 -15.87 7.27
CA LEU A 79 17.65 -15.25 7.14
C LEU A 79 16.61 -15.82 8.10
N LYS A 80 16.67 -17.12 8.42
CA LYS A 80 15.77 -17.70 9.44
C LYS A 80 15.93 -17.04 10.82
N GLU A 81 17.13 -16.56 11.13
CA GLU A 81 17.42 -15.84 12.37
C GLU A 81 17.08 -14.33 12.29
N LEU A 82 17.27 -13.72 11.11
CA LEU A 82 17.08 -12.28 10.91
C LEU A 82 15.61 -11.89 10.68
N ILE A 83 14.88 -12.66 9.88
CA ILE A 83 13.51 -12.32 9.48
C ILE A 83 12.58 -12.11 10.68
N PRO A 84 12.55 -12.98 11.71
CA PRO A 84 11.67 -12.77 12.86
C PRO A 84 11.96 -11.44 13.59
N LYS A 85 13.23 -11.04 13.67
CA LYS A 85 13.65 -9.78 14.30
C LYS A 85 13.19 -8.57 13.47
N VAL A 86 13.31 -8.64 12.15
CA VAL A 86 12.82 -7.60 11.25
C VAL A 86 11.29 -7.52 11.31
N GLN A 87 10.59 -8.65 11.30
CA GLN A 87 9.13 -8.69 11.44
C GLN A 87 8.67 -8.04 12.74
N GLN A 88 9.32 -8.35 13.85
CA GLN A 88 9.03 -7.72 15.14
C GLN A 88 9.25 -6.21 15.08
N ALA A 89 10.40 -5.75 14.56
CA ALA A 89 10.71 -4.32 14.47
C ALA A 89 9.73 -3.57 13.55
N VAL A 90 9.33 -4.18 12.42
CA VAL A 90 8.30 -3.62 11.52
C VAL A 90 6.95 -3.56 12.22
N ALA A 91 6.58 -4.58 13.00
CA ALA A 91 5.35 -4.56 13.80
C ALA A 91 5.39 -3.48 14.89
N GLU A 92 6.54 -3.25 15.53
CA GLU A 92 6.73 -2.19 16.52
C GLU A 92 6.63 -0.79 15.90
N LEU A 93 7.20 -0.58 14.70
CA LEU A 93 6.97 0.63 13.90
C LEU A 93 5.48 0.79 13.59
N GLY A 94 4.86 -0.27 13.06
CA GLY A 94 3.45 -0.31 12.70
C GLY A 94 2.52 -0.13 13.90
N ALA A 95 2.97 -0.37 15.13
CA ALA A 95 2.22 -0.14 16.37
C ALA A 95 2.57 1.20 17.04
N ALA A 96 3.43 2.02 16.45
CA ALA A 96 3.96 3.25 17.04
C ALA A 96 4.65 3.04 18.40
N LYS A 97 5.27 1.86 18.58
CA LYS A 97 6.10 1.52 19.75
C LYS A 97 7.58 1.85 19.55
N ALA A 98 8.00 2.05 18.30
CA ALA A 98 9.35 2.42 17.92
C ALA A 98 9.34 3.53 16.87
N MET A 99 10.44 4.30 16.79
CA MET A 99 10.70 5.27 15.73
C MET A 99 11.51 4.61 14.60
N PRO A 100 11.37 5.08 13.34
CA PRO A 100 12.22 4.59 12.27
C PRO A 100 13.69 4.93 12.58
N ASP A 101 14.56 3.92 12.57
CA ASP A 101 15.97 4.07 12.85
C ASP A 101 16.85 3.50 11.72
N GLY A 102 18.12 3.91 11.70
CA GLY A 102 19.08 3.44 10.70
C GLY A 102 19.45 1.95 10.88
N LYS A 103 19.22 1.37 12.06
CA LYS A 103 19.57 -0.02 12.36
C LYS A 103 18.63 -0.99 11.64
N LEU A 104 17.32 -0.73 11.68
CA LEU A 104 16.36 -1.54 10.93
C LEU A 104 16.59 -1.43 9.42
N GLU A 105 16.97 -0.23 8.94
CA GLU A 105 17.33 -0.03 7.54
C GLU A 105 18.57 -0.81 7.10
N ALA A 106 19.64 -0.79 7.91
CA ALA A 106 20.83 -1.59 7.67
C ALA A 106 20.51 -3.09 7.66
N THR A 107 19.79 -3.57 8.67
CA THR A 107 19.34 -4.97 8.75
C THR A 107 18.52 -5.37 7.51
N CYS A 108 17.62 -4.50 7.05
CA CYS A 108 16.83 -4.78 5.85
C CYS A 108 17.67 -4.82 4.57
N THR A 109 18.74 -4.05 4.51
CA THR A 109 19.69 -4.10 3.38
C THR A 109 20.40 -5.45 3.35
N GLU A 110 20.84 -5.96 4.50
CA GLU A 110 21.44 -7.29 4.63
C GLU A 110 20.44 -8.41 4.28
N VAL A 111 19.20 -8.30 4.76
CA VAL A 111 18.13 -9.26 4.47
C VAL A 111 17.85 -9.33 2.97
N ILE A 112 17.71 -8.18 2.29
CA ILE A 112 17.48 -8.15 0.84
C ILE A 112 18.66 -8.77 0.08
N ALA A 113 19.90 -8.44 0.47
CA ALA A 113 21.09 -8.99 -0.17
C ALA A 113 21.18 -10.51 -0.03
N ALA A 114 20.83 -11.06 1.14
CA ALA A 114 20.82 -12.50 1.37
C ALA A 114 19.60 -13.21 0.72
N ALA A 115 18.47 -12.53 0.60
CA ALA A 115 17.21 -13.08 0.08
C ALA A 115 17.15 -13.12 -1.45
N THR A 116 17.77 -12.15 -2.14
CA THR A 116 17.74 -12.05 -3.60
C THR A 116 18.22 -13.34 -4.30
N PRO A 117 19.34 -13.96 -3.90
CA PRO A 117 19.76 -15.24 -4.48
C PRO A 117 18.79 -16.40 -4.21
N LEU A 118 18.09 -16.39 -3.05
CA LEU A 118 17.14 -17.44 -2.67
C LEU A 118 15.82 -17.33 -3.45
N ALA A 119 15.38 -16.12 -3.77
CA ALA A 119 14.25 -15.89 -4.67
C ALA A 119 14.50 -16.47 -6.08
N GLY A 120 15.77 -16.61 -6.48
CA GLY A 120 16.17 -17.25 -7.74
C GLY A 120 16.24 -18.78 -7.71
N GLU A 121 16.03 -19.43 -6.56
CA GLU A 121 16.13 -20.89 -6.45
C GLU A 121 14.93 -21.60 -7.10
N ASP A 122 15.16 -22.83 -7.57
CA ASP A 122 14.11 -23.66 -8.18
C ASP A 122 13.15 -24.23 -7.14
N HIS A 123 13.64 -24.43 -5.91
CA HIS A 123 12.85 -25.00 -4.85
C HIS A 123 11.77 -24.00 -4.39
N PRO A 124 10.47 -24.31 -4.53
CA PRO A 124 9.38 -23.34 -4.35
C PRO A 124 9.33 -22.74 -2.95
N LYS A 125 9.68 -23.51 -1.91
CA LYS A 125 9.75 -22.99 -0.54
C LYS A 125 10.91 -22.00 -0.33
N VAL A 126 12.05 -22.21 -0.99
CA VAL A 126 13.22 -21.33 -0.84
C VAL A 126 12.95 -20.02 -1.56
N ARG A 127 12.39 -20.11 -2.77
CA ARG A 127 11.92 -18.96 -3.53
C ARG A 127 10.93 -18.13 -2.73
N ALA A 128 9.84 -18.74 -2.26
CA ALA A 128 8.81 -18.04 -1.49
C ALA A 128 9.37 -17.41 -0.20
N PHE A 129 10.34 -18.05 0.44
CA PHE A 129 11.02 -17.50 1.61
C PHE A 129 11.88 -16.27 1.26
N GLY A 130 12.64 -16.32 0.17
CA GLY A 130 13.39 -15.18 -0.35
C GLY A 130 12.48 -14.01 -0.75
N ASP A 131 11.43 -14.28 -1.52
CA ASP A 131 10.45 -13.27 -1.95
C ASP A 131 9.75 -12.61 -0.74
N GLY A 132 9.37 -13.42 0.26
CA GLY A 132 8.78 -12.92 1.50
C GLY A 132 9.71 -12.00 2.28
N ALA A 133 11.00 -12.34 2.36
CA ALA A 133 12.00 -11.53 3.03
C ALA A 133 12.26 -10.20 2.32
N ILE A 134 12.30 -10.21 0.98
CA ILE A 134 12.41 -8.99 0.16
C ILE A 134 11.19 -8.10 0.39
N ARG A 135 9.98 -8.67 0.30
CA ARG A 135 8.73 -7.94 0.49
C ARG A 135 8.63 -7.31 1.88
N LEU A 136 9.06 -8.00 2.92
CA LEU A 136 9.09 -7.45 4.28
C LEU A 136 9.86 -6.12 4.34
N CYS A 137 11.01 -6.05 3.66
CA CYS A 137 11.89 -4.88 3.71
C CYS A 137 11.58 -3.80 2.67
N ASP A 138 11.15 -4.19 1.47
CA ASP A 138 10.87 -3.25 0.37
C ASP A 138 9.43 -2.74 0.37
N TYR A 139 8.49 -3.46 0.98
CA TYR A 139 7.08 -3.08 1.06
C TYR A 139 6.60 -2.83 2.49
N GLU A 140 6.67 -3.83 3.36
CA GLU A 140 6.01 -3.76 4.67
C GLU A 140 6.66 -2.73 5.60
N ARG A 141 8.00 -2.69 5.65
CA ARG A 141 8.75 -1.70 6.44
C ARG A 141 8.43 -0.26 5.99
N PRO A 142 8.61 0.15 4.72
CA PRO A 142 8.27 1.51 4.29
C PRO A 142 6.80 1.88 4.55
N LEU A 143 5.87 0.93 4.33
CA LEU A 143 4.46 1.18 4.59
C LEU A 143 4.17 1.41 6.08
N ALA A 144 4.80 0.62 6.96
CA ALA A 144 4.72 0.81 8.41
C ALA A 144 5.30 2.16 8.85
N THR A 145 6.42 2.58 8.26
CA THR A 145 7.03 3.90 8.50
C THR A 145 6.08 5.04 8.14
N ILE A 146 5.43 4.98 6.97
CA ILE A 146 4.46 6.00 6.55
C ILE A 146 3.29 6.03 7.54
N GLY A 147 2.71 4.88 7.87
CA GLY A 147 1.57 4.79 8.78
C GLY A 147 1.88 5.29 10.19
N LEU A 148 3.11 5.10 10.66
CA LEU A 148 3.59 5.69 11.92
C LEU A 148 3.64 7.21 11.86
N ILE A 149 4.26 7.77 10.82
CA ILE A 149 4.41 9.22 10.66
C ILE A 149 3.04 9.91 10.59
N VAL A 150 2.13 9.36 9.79
CA VAL A 150 0.74 9.86 9.69
C VAL A 150 0.09 9.92 11.07
N ARG A 151 0.19 8.83 11.85
CA ARG A 151 -0.38 8.77 13.19
C ARG A 151 0.24 9.79 14.15
N LEU A 152 1.56 9.96 14.12
CA LEU A 152 2.25 10.94 14.95
C LEU A 152 1.83 12.36 14.62
N LEU A 153 1.76 12.71 13.33
CA LEU A 153 1.38 14.03 12.87
C LEU A 153 -0.10 14.33 13.12
N HIS A 154 -0.99 13.35 13.00
CA HIS A 154 -2.40 13.50 13.39
C HIS A 154 -2.55 13.73 14.91
N ALA A 155 -1.82 12.98 15.73
CA ALA A 155 -1.89 13.13 17.18
C ALA A 155 -1.25 14.46 17.66
N LYS A 156 -0.21 14.94 16.96
CA LYS A 156 0.56 16.13 17.34
C LYS A 156 0.90 16.97 16.09
N PRO A 157 -0.05 17.74 15.54
CA PRO A 157 0.14 18.47 14.29
C PRO A 157 1.20 19.58 14.35
N LYS A 158 1.56 20.03 15.56
CA LYS A 158 2.58 21.07 15.81
C LYS A 158 3.91 20.50 16.35
N LEU A 159 4.24 19.25 15.99
CA LEU A 159 5.53 18.63 16.31
C LEU A 159 6.67 19.47 15.72
N PRO A 160 7.69 19.89 16.51
CA PRO A 160 8.83 20.64 15.99
C PRO A 160 9.61 19.85 14.92
N GLU A 161 9.55 18.52 14.98
CA GLU A 161 10.19 17.61 14.03
C GLU A 161 9.31 17.26 12.81
N LYS A 162 8.15 17.91 12.61
CA LYS A 162 7.21 17.58 11.51
C LYS A 162 7.91 17.46 10.16
N ARG A 163 8.77 18.42 9.82
CA ARG A 163 9.51 18.42 8.55
C ARG A 163 10.41 17.18 8.40
N ALA A 164 11.18 16.85 9.42
CA ALA A 164 12.06 15.68 9.40
C ALA A 164 11.27 14.37 9.26
N LEU A 165 10.13 14.25 9.95
CA LEU A 165 9.24 13.10 9.80
C LEU A 165 8.66 12.99 8.38
N CYS A 166 8.24 14.12 7.81
CA CYS A 166 7.77 14.17 6.43
C CYS A 166 8.85 13.79 5.42
N ASP A 167 10.11 14.18 5.64
CA ASP A 167 11.24 13.76 4.80
C ASP A 167 11.48 12.24 4.85
N VAL A 168 11.37 11.64 6.04
CA VAL A 168 11.43 10.17 6.21
C VAL A 168 10.26 9.48 5.51
N GLY A 169 9.06 10.04 5.62
CA GLY A 169 7.87 9.54 4.92
C GLY A 169 8.03 9.60 3.40
N GLY A 170 8.53 10.73 2.89
CA GLY A 170 8.81 10.92 1.45
C GLY A 170 9.83 9.91 0.92
N LYS A 171 10.92 9.64 1.66
CA LYS A 171 11.88 8.58 1.30
C LYS A 171 11.24 7.19 1.27
N SER A 172 10.33 6.91 2.19
CA SER A 172 9.59 5.63 2.22
C SER A 172 8.66 5.49 1.00
N VAL A 173 7.97 6.57 0.61
CA VAL A 173 7.14 6.61 -0.61
C VAL A 173 7.99 6.42 -1.86
N GLN A 174 9.14 7.10 -1.95
CA GLN A 174 10.05 6.95 -3.08
C GLN A 174 10.48 5.49 -3.22
N ARG A 175 10.87 4.84 -2.12
CA ARG A 175 11.24 3.42 -2.14
C ARG A 175 10.11 2.52 -2.63
N LEU A 176 8.88 2.72 -2.14
CA LEU A 176 7.72 1.94 -2.60
C LEU A 176 7.48 2.12 -4.10
N THR A 177 7.65 3.35 -4.59
CA THR A 177 7.47 3.69 -6.01
C THR A 177 8.56 3.07 -6.88
N ASP A 178 9.82 3.16 -6.47
CA ASP A 178 10.98 2.58 -7.16
C ASP A 178 10.85 1.06 -7.29
N ARG A 179 10.25 0.42 -6.27
CA ARG A 179 9.95 -1.01 -6.24
C ARG A 179 8.63 -1.41 -6.90
N LYS A 180 8.00 -0.48 -7.63
CA LYS A 180 6.76 -0.70 -8.39
C LYS A 180 5.54 -1.09 -7.53
N TYR A 181 5.52 -0.66 -6.28
CA TYR A 181 4.36 -0.76 -5.40
C TYR A 181 3.46 0.48 -5.43
N GLY A 182 3.76 1.48 -6.25
CA GLY A 182 2.98 2.72 -6.32
C GLY A 182 1.51 2.53 -6.70
N ASP A 183 1.20 1.47 -7.45
CA ASP A 183 -0.17 1.15 -7.86
C ASP A 183 -0.97 0.36 -6.82
N ASP A 184 -0.33 -0.10 -5.74
CA ASP A 184 -0.99 -0.81 -4.65
C ASP A 184 -1.94 0.14 -3.88
N GLU A 185 -3.21 -0.26 -3.73
CA GLU A 185 -4.23 0.57 -3.11
C GLU A 185 -3.89 0.97 -1.67
N LYS A 186 -3.20 0.13 -0.91
CA LYS A 186 -2.78 0.50 0.45
C LYS A 186 -1.69 1.56 0.42
N VAL A 187 -0.78 1.49 -0.55
CA VAL A 187 0.27 2.50 -0.76
C VAL A 187 -0.35 3.83 -1.15
N LYS A 188 -1.30 3.85 -2.10
CA LYS A 188 -2.02 5.07 -2.50
C LYS A 188 -2.74 5.74 -1.33
N LEU A 189 -3.44 4.96 -0.51
CA LEU A 189 -4.13 5.47 0.67
C LEU A 189 -3.14 6.08 1.68
N GLN A 190 -2.05 5.38 1.99
CA GLN A 190 -1.03 5.88 2.92
C GLN A 190 -0.31 7.12 2.39
N LEU A 191 -0.06 7.18 1.08
CA LEU A 191 0.51 8.35 0.41
C LEU A 191 -0.40 9.57 0.52
N ALA A 192 -1.70 9.41 0.26
CA ALA A 192 -2.67 10.49 0.37
C ALA A 192 -2.75 11.03 1.81
N GLU A 193 -2.77 10.13 2.81
CA GLU A 193 -2.78 10.52 4.22
C GLU A 193 -1.49 11.21 4.64
N LEU A 194 -0.33 10.72 4.18
CA LEU A 194 0.96 11.38 4.42
C LEU A 194 0.98 12.79 3.83
N GLY A 195 0.48 12.96 2.61
CA GLY A 195 0.37 14.27 1.95
C GLY A 195 -0.46 15.25 2.78
N LYS A 196 -1.64 14.82 3.26
CA LYS A 196 -2.49 15.65 4.15
C LYS A 196 -1.81 15.99 5.46
N ALA A 197 -1.11 15.03 6.07
CA ALA A 197 -0.45 15.22 7.36
C ALA A 197 0.78 16.15 7.27
N CYS A 198 1.45 16.17 6.11
CA CYS A 198 2.69 16.91 5.89
C CYS A 198 2.51 18.34 5.36
N LEU A 199 1.37 18.65 4.75
CA LEU A 199 0.93 20.02 4.45
C LEU A 199 0.49 20.76 5.73
#